data_AF-A0A158KVU2-F1
#
_entry.id   AF-A0A158KVU2-F1
#
_cell.length_a   1.000
_cell.length_b   1.000
_cell.length_c   1.000
_cell.angle_alpha   90.00
_cell.angle_beta   90.00
_cell.angle_gamma   90.00
#
_symmetry.space_group_name_H-M   'P 1'
#
loop_
_entity.id
_entity.type
_entity.pdbx_description
1 polymer ?
#
loop_
_entity_poly.entity_id
_entity_poly.type
_entity_poly.pdbx_seq_one_letter_code
_entity_poly.pdbx_strand_id
1 'polypeptide(L)'
;MVTLRRTQVDAAIDAFSRSSSSPFVDGYDLDGERAILVDLIADGDPDPADPLFARYQLYTEREQSLQSMQDLHTMRQEADALVTVSNALKIRQIGGLSSDGGDRMNLHTRDAMRMFLGRSVKPGEKGYPMAGGKRVAAALRALWSLSANDNPYADWKPIEISERIAGLRHAIALEQRNILAKLDAMKQKGLDYTILQSREPASLVLGFASPYGYMIATLLVELDYLVRVVKSAVLRDLITSSSGFHRVSLAKHKCLSVFHFAVGCQQALSRPELIRLCRTDFLPIGDAAAKQRVESARALLGPVPKDVFMGQAQPRHSRRRVKHLSDAELRLLDSVPLSDDAEEANSAAKPLVQ
;
A
#
# COMPACT_ATOMS: atom_id res chain seq x y z
N MET A 1 -80.07 -5.95 33.17
CA MET A 1 -79.56 -6.95 32.21
C MET A 1 -78.11 -6.59 31.92
N VAL A 2 -77.14 -6.87 32.81
CA VAL A 2 -76.36 -8.12 32.88
C VAL A 2 -76.49 -9.00 31.62
N THR A 3 -75.49 -8.96 30.75
CA THR A 3 -74.81 -10.19 30.30
C THR A 3 -73.38 -9.87 29.87
N LEU A 4 -72.43 -10.27 30.72
CA LEU A 4 -71.02 -10.45 30.38
C LEU A 4 -70.90 -11.47 29.23
N ARG A 5 -70.20 -11.12 28.15
CA ARG A 5 -69.54 -12.13 27.31
C ARG A 5 -68.04 -12.04 27.52
N ARG A 6 -67.59 -12.95 28.37
CA ARG A 6 -66.20 -13.30 28.63
C ARG A 6 -65.66 -14.03 27.40
N THR A 7 -64.41 -13.73 27.06
CA THR A 7 -63.40 -14.62 26.44
C THR A 7 -63.67 -15.15 25.04
N GLN A 8 -63.04 -14.51 24.06
CA GLN A 8 -62.23 -15.24 23.08
C GLN A 8 -60.90 -14.47 22.97
N VAL A 9 -59.89 -14.93 23.69
CA VAL A 9 -58.51 -14.46 23.50
C VAL A 9 -58.09 -14.97 22.14
N ASP A 10 -57.81 -14.06 21.21
CA ASP A 10 -57.29 -14.42 19.89
C ASP A 10 -55.98 -15.17 20.06
N ALA A 11 -55.93 -16.41 19.58
CA ALA A 11 -54.70 -17.22 19.52
C ALA A 11 -53.60 -16.57 18.64
N ALA A 12 -53.91 -15.45 17.97
CA ALA A 12 -53.00 -14.66 17.17
C ALA A 12 -52.16 -13.65 17.99
N ILE A 13 -52.56 -13.32 19.23
CA ILE A 13 -51.82 -12.36 20.07
C ILE A 13 -50.56 -13.02 20.69
N ASP A 14 -50.55 -14.35 20.83
CA ASP A 14 -49.43 -15.13 21.39
C ASP A 14 -48.46 -15.72 20.34
N ALA A 15 -48.74 -15.53 19.04
CA ALA A 15 -47.89 -16.06 17.97
C ALA A 15 -46.87 -15.00 17.50
N PHE A 16 -45.58 -15.25 17.75
CA PHE A 16 -44.48 -14.42 17.26
C PHE A 16 -44.12 -14.73 15.79
N SER A 17 -43.56 -13.74 15.09
CA SER A 17 -43.10 -13.80 13.71
C SER A 17 -41.91 -14.75 13.57
N ARG A 18 -41.84 -15.48 12.45
CA ARG A 18 -40.78 -16.45 12.18
C ARG A 18 -40.12 -16.24 10.83
N SER A 19 -38.81 -16.46 10.79
CA SER A 19 -37.97 -16.34 9.60
C SER A 19 -37.03 -17.54 9.46
N SER A 20 -36.78 -17.96 8.21
CA SER A 20 -35.83 -19.04 7.89
C SER A 20 -34.37 -18.64 8.09
N SER A 21 -34.07 -17.34 8.15
CA SER A 21 -32.73 -16.80 8.43
C SER A 21 -32.53 -16.47 9.91
N SER A 22 -33.44 -16.90 10.78
CA SER A 22 -33.36 -16.62 12.20
C SER A 22 -32.15 -17.30 12.85
N PRO A 23 -31.40 -16.60 13.72
CA PRO A 23 -30.33 -17.21 14.51
C PRO A 23 -30.86 -18.09 15.66
N PHE A 24 -32.18 -18.12 15.89
CA PHE A 24 -32.80 -18.87 16.97
C PHE A 24 -33.41 -20.19 16.47
N VAL A 25 -33.33 -21.23 17.32
CA VAL A 25 -33.80 -22.59 17.00
C VAL A 25 -35.30 -22.66 16.68
N ASP A 26 -36.09 -21.78 17.30
CA ASP A 26 -37.54 -21.67 17.11
C ASP A 26 -37.95 -20.78 15.91
N GLY A 27 -36.96 -20.23 15.19
CA GLY A 27 -37.17 -19.41 14.02
C GLY A 27 -37.60 -17.98 14.32
N TYR A 28 -37.48 -17.49 15.56
CA TYR A 28 -37.95 -16.16 15.97
C TYR A 28 -37.39 -15.03 15.08
N ASP A 29 -38.27 -14.20 14.52
CA ASP A 29 -37.90 -13.12 13.60
C ASP A 29 -37.83 -11.77 14.30
N LEU A 30 -36.60 -11.32 14.61
CA LEU A 30 -36.38 -10.03 15.27
C LEU A 30 -36.82 -8.84 14.43
N ASP A 31 -36.63 -8.87 13.12
CA ASP A 31 -36.97 -7.74 12.24
C ASP A 31 -38.49 -7.64 12.07
N GLY A 32 -39.16 -8.80 11.92
CA GLY A 32 -40.61 -8.90 11.89
C GLY A 32 -41.26 -8.42 13.20
N GLU A 33 -40.73 -8.81 14.36
CA GLU A 33 -41.25 -8.38 15.66
C GLU A 33 -40.94 -6.91 15.96
N ARG A 34 -39.77 -6.41 15.57
CA ARG A 34 -39.43 -4.98 15.69
C ARG A 34 -40.42 -4.09 14.94
N ALA A 35 -40.89 -4.53 13.75
CA ALA A 35 -41.87 -3.79 12.97
C ALA A 35 -43.28 -3.76 13.60
N ILE A 36 -43.64 -4.79 14.37
CA ILE A 36 -44.93 -4.89 15.07
C ILE A 36 -44.90 -4.10 16.39
N LEU A 37 -43.75 -4.04 17.05
CA LEU A 37 -43.57 -3.44 18.37
C LEU A 37 -42.96 -2.02 18.33
N VAL A 38 -42.92 -1.35 17.17
CA VAL A 38 -42.28 -0.03 16.99
C VAL A 38 -42.71 0.97 18.05
N ASP A 39 -44.01 1.06 18.32
CA ASP A 39 -44.58 2.05 19.25
C ASP A 39 -44.18 1.75 20.71
N LEU A 40 -44.16 0.48 21.12
CA LEU A 40 -43.74 0.06 22.47
C LEU A 40 -42.21 0.17 22.67
N ILE A 41 -41.43 -0.10 21.62
CA ILE A 41 -39.96 0.07 21.64
C ILE A 41 -39.57 1.54 21.77
N ALA A 42 -40.32 2.44 21.12
CA ALA A 42 -40.09 3.88 21.19
C ALA A 42 -40.39 4.48 22.57
N ASP A 43 -41.38 3.93 23.29
CA ASP A 43 -41.79 4.37 24.63
C ASP A 43 -40.78 3.98 25.73
N GLY A 44 -40.07 2.85 25.54
CA GLY A 44 -38.93 2.43 26.38
C GLY A 44 -39.29 1.87 27.77
N ASP A 45 -40.48 2.18 28.31
CA ASP A 45 -41.06 1.61 29.54
C ASP A 45 -42.58 1.37 29.38
N PRO A 46 -43.00 0.41 28.54
CA PRO A 46 -44.41 0.18 28.23
C PRO A 46 -45.20 -0.36 29.43
N ASP A 47 -46.48 0.02 29.53
CA ASP A 47 -47.38 -0.40 30.63
C ASP A 47 -47.53 -1.95 30.67
N PRO A 48 -47.28 -2.61 31.82
CA PRO A 48 -47.51 -4.04 31.99
C PRO A 48 -48.94 -4.51 31.70
N ALA A 49 -49.93 -3.61 31.68
CA ALA A 49 -51.31 -3.91 31.29
C ALA A 49 -51.53 -3.94 29.76
N ASP A 50 -50.55 -3.56 28.93
CA ASP A 50 -50.66 -3.56 27.47
C ASP A 50 -50.80 -5.00 26.92
N PRO A 51 -51.78 -5.28 26.04
CA PRO A 51 -51.94 -6.60 25.43
C PRO A 51 -50.71 -7.16 24.70
N LEU A 52 -49.80 -6.30 24.22
CA LEU A 52 -48.58 -6.66 23.51
C LEU A 52 -47.34 -6.68 24.43
N PHE A 53 -47.48 -6.34 25.71
CA PHE A 53 -46.37 -6.30 26.66
C PHE A 53 -45.60 -7.62 26.74
N ALA A 54 -46.30 -8.76 26.70
CA ALA A 54 -45.66 -10.08 26.69
C ALA A 54 -44.77 -10.33 25.46
N ARG A 55 -45.16 -9.84 24.28
CA ARG A 55 -44.34 -9.90 23.06
C ARG A 55 -43.14 -8.96 23.12
N TYR A 56 -43.33 -7.77 23.69
CA TYR A 56 -42.24 -6.83 23.94
C TYR A 56 -41.17 -7.41 24.87
N GLN A 57 -41.57 -8.02 26.00
CA GLN A 57 -40.63 -8.69 26.89
C GLN A 57 -39.83 -9.79 26.18
N LEU A 58 -40.51 -10.64 25.39
CA LEU A 58 -39.86 -11.68 24.61
C LEU A 58 -38.90 -11.09 23.55
N TYR A 59 -39.27 -9.99 22.90
CA TYR A 59 -38.39 -9.28 21.96
C TYR A 59 -37.12 -8.78 22.66
N THR A 60 -37.23 -8.14 23.82
CA THR A 60 -36.08 -7.66 24.60
C THR A 60 -35.16 -8.80 25.03
N GLU A 61 -35.71 -9.92 25.50
CA GLU A 61 -34.92 -11.12 25.84
C GLU A 61 -34.16 -11.66 24.63
N ARG A 62 -34.79 -11.68 23.45
CA ARG A 62 -34.17 -12.17 22.20
C ARG A 62 -33.12 -11.20 21.67
N GLU A 63 -33.34 -9.90 21.78
CA GLU A 63 -32.34 -8.89 21.44
C GLU A 63 -31.09 -9.04 22.33
N GLN A 64 -31.26 -9.23 23.64
CA GLN A 64 -30.15 -9.52 24.56
C GLN A 64 -29.44 -10.84 24.24
N SER A 65 -30.19 -11.88 23.87
CA SER A 65 -29.61 -13.16 23.46
C SER A 65 -28.82 -13.03 22.15
N LEU A 66 -29.30 -12.26 21.17
CA LEU A 66 -28.57 -12.00 19.93
C LEU A 66 -27.29 -11.23 20.20
N GLN A 67 -27.36 -10.18 21.03
CA GLN A 67 -26.19 -9.42 21.45
C GLN A 67 -25.15 -10.33 22.11
N SER A 68 -25.59 -11.20 23.02
CA SER A 68 -24.71 -12.19 23.68
C SER A 68 -24.07 -13.17 22.68
N MET A 69 -24.83 -13.62 21.67
CA MET A 69 -24.30 -14.47 20.59
C MET A 69 -23.27 -13.72 19.73
N GLN A 70 -23.51 -12.46 19.38
CA GLN A 70 -22.59 -11.61 18.62
C GLN A 70 -21.31 -11.31 19.40
N ASP A 71 -21.44 -11.03 20.70
CA ASP A 71 -20.31 -10.82 21.59
C ASP A 71 -19.46 -12.09 21.70
N LEU A 72 -20.11 -13.24 21.90
CA LEU A 72 -19.42 -14.54 21.94
C LEU A 72 -18.72 -14.84 20.61
N HIS A 73 -19.37 -14.61 19.48
CA HIS A 73 -18.79 -14.78 18.15
C HIS A 73 -17.54 -13.89 17.95
N THR A 74 -17.63 -12.63 18.37
CA THR A 74 -16.52 -11.67 18.33
C THR A 74 -15.38 -12.09 19.25
N MET A 75 -15.68 -12.52 20.48
CA MET A 75 -14.69 -13.04 21.44
C MET A 75 -13.98 -14.28 20.91
N ARG A 76 -14.72 -15.14 20.20
CA ARG A 76 -14.20 -16.35 19.54
C ARG A 76 -13.50 -16.07 18.21
N GLN A 77 -13.39 -14.81 17.79
CA GLN A 77 -12.71 -14.45 16.54
C GLN A 77 -13.24 -15.26 15.35
N GLU A 78 -14.56 -15.43 15.27
CA GLU A 78 -15.23 -16.19 14.19
C GLU A 78 -14.83 -17.68 14.15
N ALA A 79 -14.21 -18.19 15.22
CA ALA A 79 -13.87 -19.60 15.32
C ALA A 79 -15.13 -20.47 15.51
N ASP A 80 -15.08 -21.65 14.90
CA ASP A 80 -16.12 -22.68 14.95
C ASP A 80 -16.66 -22.92 16.39
N ALA A 81 -17.96 -23.22 16.51
CA ALA A 81 -18.68 -23.43 17.77
C ALA A 81 -18.10 -24.55 18.66
N LEU A 82 -17.36 -25.51 18.09
CA LEU A 82 -16.66 -26.57 18.83
C LEU A 82 -15.31 -26.12 19.43
N VAL A 83 -14.76 -24.97 19.02
CA VAL A 83 -13.48 -24.45 19.50
C VAL A 83 -13.62 -23.62 20.77
N THR A 84 -13.08 -24.08 21.90
CA THR A 84 -13.11 -23.32 23.16
C THR A 84 -12.59 -21.88 22.99
N VAL A 85 -13.19 -20.91 23.70
CA VAL A 85 -12.79 -19.49 23.67
C VAL A 85 -11.29 -19.31 23.94
N SER A 86 -10.72 -20.07 24.88
CA SER A 86 -9.28 -20.03 25.17
C SER A 86 -8.40 -20.39 23.98
N ASN A 87 -8.83 -21.31 23.12
CA ASN A 87 -8.09 -21.66 21.90
C ASN A 87 -8.27 -20.61 20.81
N ALA A 88 -9.48 -20.06 20.66
CA ALA A 88 -9.74 -18.97 19.73
C ALA A 88 -8.90 -17.71 20.06
N LEU A 89 -8.75 -17.39 21.35
CA LEU A 89 -7.93 -16.27 21.80
C LEU A 89 -6.44 -16.40 21.44
N LYS A 90 -5.95 -17.62 21.17
CA LYS A 90 -4.57 -17.81 20.68
C LYS A 90 -4.33 -17.07 19.36
N ILE A 91 -5.36 -16.86 18.54
CA ILE A 91 -5.26 -16.05 17.31
C ILE A 91 -4.76 -14.63 17.61
N ARG A 92 -5.24 -14.01 18.71
CA ARG A 92 -4.78 -12.68 19.14
C ARG A 92 -3.41 -12.71 19.81
N GLN A 93 -3.01 -13.86 20.35
CA GLN A 93 -1.73 -14.05 21.05
C GLN A 93 -0.59 -14.41 20.10
N ILE A 94 -0.88 -14.93 18.90
CA ILE A 94 0.11 -15.20 17.88
C ILE A 94 0.74 -13.86 17.46
N GLY A 95 2.04 -13.73 17.71
CA GLY A 95 2.84 -12.60 17.25
C GLY A 95 2.97 -12.56 15.72
N GLY A 96 3.44 -11.44 15.20
CA GLY A 96 3.75 -11.33 13.78
C GLY A 96 4.84 -12.34 13.37
N LEU A 97 4.77 -12.80 12.12
CA LEU A 97 5.82 -13.64 11.53
C LEU A 97 7.16 -12.89 11.59
N SER A 98 8.20 -13.56 12.10
CA SER A 98 9.57 -13.03 12.13
C SER A 98 10.50 -13.97 11.36
N SER A 99 11.52 -13.38 10.73
CA SER A 99 12.58 -14.11 10.03
C SER A 99 13.73 -14.36 11.01
N ASP A 100 14.00 -15.62 11.30
CA ASP A 100 15.19 -16.03 12.06
C ASP A 100 16.38 -16.10 11.09
N GLY A 101 17.38 -15.24 11.27
CA GLY A 101 18.61 -15.21 10.46
C GLY A 101 18.82 -13.98 9.55
N GLY A 102 17.78 -13.16 9.31
CA GLY A 102 17.86 -11.88 8.59
C GLY A 102 18.29 -11.97 7.12
N ASP A 103 17.52 -11.36 6.21
CA ASP A 103 17.84 -11.42 4.77
C ASP A 103 19.21 -10.81 4.44
N ARG A 104 19.97 -11.49 3.58
CA ARG A 104 21.33 -11.10 3.18
C ARG A 104 21.45 -10.87 1.68
N MET A 105 22.31 -9.94 1.30
CA MET A 105 22.71 -9.67 -0.08
C MET A 105 24.23 -9.76 -0.21
N ASN A 106 24.71 -10.44 -1.25
CA ASN A 106 26.14 -10.57 -1.52
C ASN A 106 26.51 -9.71 -2.73
N LEU A 107 27.53 -8.86 -2.58
CA LEU A 107 28.04 -7.99 -3.65
C LEU A 107 29.50 -8.33 -3.94
N HIS A 108 29.85 -8.54 -5.21
CA HIS A 108 31.21 -8.87 -5.61
C HIS A 108 32.00 -7.66 -6.11
N THR A 109 31.36 -6.54 -6.40
CA THR A 109 32.00 -5.39 -7.05
C THR A 109 32.03 -4.15 -6.15
N ARG A 110 33.14 -3.42 -6.25
CA ARG A 110 33.29 -2.11 -5.59
C ARG A 110 32.26 -1.10 -6.07
N ASP A 111 31.82 -1.20 -7.32
CA ASP A 111 30.80 -0.34 -7.92
C ASP A 111 29.44 -0.52 -7.24
N ALA A 112 28.95 -1.76 -7.11
CA ALA A 112 27.70 -2.05 -6.41
C ALA A 112 27.81 -1.75 -4.92
N MET A 113 28.94 -2.09 -4.28
CA MET A 113 29.17 -1.77 -2.87
C MET A 113 29.15 -0.25 -2.61
N ARG A 114 29.77 0.54 -3.49
CA ARG A 114 29.71 2.01 -3.43
C ARG A 114 28.28 2.51 -3.61
N MET A 115 27.51 1.91 -4.51
CA MET A 115 26.10 2.27 -4.73
C MET A 115 25.22 1.94 -3.52
N PHE A 116 25.51 0.85 -2.81
CA PHE A 116 24.82 0.49 -1.58
C PHE A 116 25.16 1.42 -0.42
N LEU A 117 26.44 1.72 -0.21
CA LEU A 117 26.92 2.57 0.89
C LEU A 117 26.65 4.06 0.67
N GLY A 118 26.69 4.51 -0.59
CA GLY A 118 26.70 5.92 -0.94
C GLY A 118 28.07 6.57 -0.75
N ARG A 119 28.07 7.90 -0.72
CA ARG A 119 29.27 8.73 -0.52
C ARG A 119 28.92 9.96 0.29
N SER A 120 29.63 10.18 1.38
CA SER A 120 29.63 11.45 2.08
C SER A 120 30.71 12.37 1.50
N VAL A 121 30.47 13.68 1.56
CA VAL A 121 31.50 14.67 1.28
C VAL A 121 32.47 14.67 2.46
N LYS A 122 33.76 14.78 2.18
CA LYS A 122 34.76 14.85 3.24
C LYS A 122 34.58 16.16 4.03
N PRO A 123 34.69 16.15 5.37
CA PRO A 123 34.56 17.37 6.17
C PRO A 123 35.52 18.46 5.66
N GLY A 124 34.98 19.68 5.45
CA GLY A 124 35.75 20.82 4.95
C GLY A 124 35.92 20.91 3.44
N GLU A 125 35.48 19.90 2.68
CA GLU A 125 35.57 19.90 1.20
C GLU A 125 34.24 20.25 0.53
N LYS A 126 34.32 20.85 -0.66
CA LYS A 126 33.15 21.06 -1.52
C LYS A 126 32.83 19.78 -2.28
N GLY A 127 31.56 19.41 -2.34
CA GLY A 127 31.11 18.26 -3.13
C GLY A 127 29.64 17.94 -2.91
N TYR A 128 29.14 16.97 -3.68
CA TYR A 128 27.77 16.49 -3.55
C TYR A 128 27.75 15.09 -2.92
N PRO A 129 26.99 14.90 -1.83
CA PRO A 129 26.78 13.58 -1.25
C PRO A 129 25.96 12.71 -2.21
N MET A 130 26.21 11.41 -2.16
CA MET A 130 25.52 10.41 -2.93
C MET A 130 24.72 9.53 -1.97
N ALA A 131 23.40 9.52 -2.11
CA ALA A 131 22.55 8.64 -1.34
C ALA A 131 22.85 7.18 -1.73
N GLY A 132 23.21 6.36 -0.75
CA GLY A 132 23.37 4.92 -0.93
C GLY A 132 22.03 4.18 -0.91
N GLY A 133 22.02 2.93 -1.37
CA GLY A 133 20.85 2.05 -1.35
C GLY A 133 20.14 1.98 0.01
N LYS A 134 20.88 1.98 1.14
CA LYS A 134 20.27 2.05 2.49
C LYS A 134 19.43 3.31 2.70
N ARG A 135 19.96 4.47 2.31
CA ARG A 135 19.27 5.77 2.45
C ARG A 135 18.04 5.83 1.55
N VAL A 136 18.13 5.29 0.35
CA VAL A 136 17.02 5.24 -0.60
C VAL A 136 15.92 4.30 -0.12
N ALA A 137 16.27 3.11 0.39
CA ALA A 137 15.31 2.19 1.00
C ALA A 137 14.58 2.83 2.19
N ALA A 138 15.29 3.56 3.05
CA ALA A 138 14.69 4.33 4.14
C ALA A 138 13.77 5.45 3.62
N ALA A 139 14.18 6.16 2.55
CA ALA A 139 13.36 7.19 1.94
C ALA A 139 12.05 6.62 1.36
N LEU A 140 12.12 5.49 0.67
CA LEU A 140 10.93 4.79 0.17
C LEU A 140 10.04 4.26 1.29
N ARG A 141 10.62 3.79 2.40
CA ARG A 141 9.84 3.42 3.59
C ARG A 141 9.11 4.62 4.19
N ALA A 142 9.74 5.80 4.21
CA ALA A 142 9.09 7.03 4.68
C ALA A 142 7.92 7.42 3.77
N LEU A 143 8.11 7.42 2.44
CA LEU A 143 7.03 7.62 1.47
C LEU A 143 5.88 6.61 1.66
N TRP A 144 6.22 5.33 1.76
CA TRP A 144 5.24 4.26 2.02
C TRP A 144 4.49 4.48 3.34
N SER A 145 5.15 5.01 4.36
CA SER A 145 4.49 5.34 5.64
C SER A 145 3.49 6.49 5.50
N LEU A 146 3.78 7.49 4.67
CA LEU A 146 2.88 8.63 4.41
C LEU A 146 1.60 8.22 3.65
N SER A 147 1.60 7.11 2.92
CA SER A 147 0.36 6.59 2.29
C SER A 147 -0.72 6.21 3.32
N ALA A 148 -0.32 5.96 4.58
CA ALA A 148 -1.28 5.73 5.67
C ALA A 148 -2.12 6.98 6.01
N ASN A 149 -1.61 8.18 5.70
CA ASN A 149 -2.31 9.46 5.90
C ASN A 149 -3.24 9.81 4.73
N ASP A 150 -3.56 8.86 3.85
CA ASP A 150 -4.33 9.11 2.63
C ASP A 150 -3.70 10.23 1.76
N ASN A 151 -2.36 10.27 1.72
CA ASN A 151 -1.60 11.27 0.97
C ASN A 151 -1.49 10.87 -0.51
N PRO A 152 -2.04 11.66 -1.45
CA PRO A 152 -2.09 11.29 -2.86
C PRO A 152 -0.70 11.25 -3.52
N TYR A 153 0.25 12.09 -3.09
CA TYR A 153 1.63 12.04 -3.58
C TYR A 153 2.41 10.84 -3.03
N ALA A 154 2.07 10.38 -1.82
CA ALA A 154 2.65 9.18 -1.24
C ALA A 154 2.11 7.89 -1.89
N ASP A 155 0.97 7.95 -2.57
CA ASP A 155 0.50 6.91 -3.48
C ASP A 155 1.18 7.02 -4.86
N TRP A 156 1.28 8.24 -5.40
CA TRP A 156 1.82 8.47 -6.75
C TRP A 156 3.33 8.22 -6.87
N LYS A 157 4.16 8.84 -6.01
CA LYS A 157 5.61 8.80 -6.22
C LYS A 157 6.22 7.40 -6.12
N PRO A 158 5.74 6.48 -5.25
CA PRO A 158 6.19 5.10 -5.31
C PRO A 158 5.82 4.36 -6.61
N ILE A 159 4.72 4.71 -7.29
CA ILE A 159 4.41 4.18 -8.64
C ILE A 159 5.51 4.61 -9.61
N GLU A 160 5.73 5.92 -9.71
CA GLU A 160 6.69 6.52 -10.63
C GLU A 160 8.12 5.99 -10.39
N ILE A 161 8.54 5.87 -9.12
CA ILE A 161 9.85 5.31 -8.77
C ILE A 161 9.93 3.83 -9.14
N SER A 162 8.88 3.05 -8.90
CA SER A 162 8.86 1.61 -9.23
C SER A 162 8.96 1.39 -10.72
N GLU A 163 8.28 2.19 -11.54
CA GLU A 163 8.35 2.15 -13.00
C GLU A 163 9.75 2.52 -13.51
N ARG A 164 10.34 3.60 -12.99
CA ARG A 164 11.72 3.99 -13.33
C ARG A 164 12.72 2.88 -12.98
N ILE A 165 12.56 2.22 -11.84
CA ILE A 165 13.40 1.08 -11.45
C ILE A 165 13.16 -0.11 -12.38
N ALA A 166 11.90 -0.45 -12.69
CA ALA A 166 11.57 -1.56 -13.57
C ALA A 166 12.17 -1.36 -14.98
N GLY A 167 12.05 -0.15 -15.55
CA GLY A 167 12.67 0.20 -16.82
C GLY A 167 14.19 0.11 -16.79
N LEU A 168 14.82 0.55 -15.69
CA LEU A 168 16.27 0.43 -15.50
C LEU A 168 16.73 -1.03 -15.39
N ARG A 169 16.02 -1.84 -14.61
CA ARG A 169 16.30 -3.29 -14.49
C ARG A 169 16.18 -3.98 -15.84
N HIS A 170 15.15 -3.65 -16.62
CA HIS A 170 15.00 -4.18 -17.98
C HIS A 170 16.18 -3.78 -18.88
N ALA A 171 16.61 -2.52 -18.84
CA ALA A 171 17.77 -2.05 -19.60
C ALA A 171 19.07 -2.75 -19.18
N ILE A 172 19.28 -2.94 -17.87
CA ILE A 172 20.43 -3.70 -17.32
C ILE A 172 20.40 -5.16 -17.81
N ALA A 173 19.25 -5.82 -17.74
CA ALA A 173 19.09 -7.20 -18.19
C ALA A 173 19.34 -7.36 -19.70
N LEU A 174 18.91 -6.39 -20.52
CA LEU A 174 19.21 -6.38 -21.95
C LEU A 174 20.73 -6.27 -22.20
N GLU A 175 21.41 -5.35 -21.51
CA GLU A 175 22.87 -5.21 -21.60
C GLU A 175 23.62 -6.47 -21.15
N GLN A 176 23.18 -7.09 -20.05
CA GLN A 176 23.72 -8.37 -19.60
C GLN A 176 23.58 -9.45 -20.69
N ARG A 177 22.39 -9.62 -21.26
CA ARG A 177 22.13 -10.60 -22.33
C ARG A 177 23.01 -10.36 -23.55
N ASN A 178 23.16 -9.11 -23.98
CA ASN A 178 23.99 -8.75 -25.13
C ASN A 178 25.45 -9.17 -24.95
N ILE A 179 26.00 -9.00 -23.74
CA ILE A 179 27.40 -9.35 -23.44
C ILE A 179 27.55 -10.86 -23.20
N LEU A 180 26.59 -11.48 -22.53
CA LEU A 180 26.57 -12.94 -22.32
C LEU A 180 26.53 -13.68 -23.66
N ALA A 181 25.75 -13.22 -24.64
CA ALA A 181 25.72 -13.81 -25.97
C ALA A 181 27.11 -13.81 -26.66
N LYS A 182 27.93 -12.76 -26.45
CA LYS A 182 29.31 -12.73 -26.96
C LYS A 182 30.21 -13.76 -26.29
N LEU A 183 30.06 -13.93 -24.97
CA LEU A 183 30.81 -14.93 -24.20
C LEU A 183 30.40 -16.34 -24.63
N ASP A 184 29.11 -16.60 -24.81
CA ASP A 184 28.60 -17.91 -25.24
C ASP A 184 29.01 -18.25 -26.68
N ALA A 185 29.07 -17.25 -27.58
CA ALA A 185 29.59 -17.43 -28.92
C ALA A 185 31.07 -17.88 -28.92
N MET A 186 31.87 -17.49 -27.93
CA MET A 186 33.24 -17.99 -27.78
C MET A 186 33.29 -19.39 -27.16
N LYS A 187 32.39 -19.71 -26.23
CA LYS A 187 32.24 -21.08 -25.70
C LYS A 187 31.96 -22.10 -26.80
N GLN A 188 31.10 -21.75 -27.75
CA GLN A 188 30.82 -22.59 -28.90
C GLN A 188 32.04 -22.84 -29.80
N LYS A 189 33.05 -21.95 -29.75
CA LYS A 189 34.33 -22.10 -30.46
C LYS A 189 35.40 -22.85 -29.65
N GLY A 190 35.05 -23.37 -28.47
CA GLY A 190 35.93 -24.15 -27.61
C GLY A 190 36.57 -23.38 -26.46
N LEU A 191 36.19 -22.11 -26.22
CA LEU A 191 36.73 -21.32 -25.11
C LEU A 191 35.83 -21.40 -23.87
N ASP A 192 36.24 -22.12 -22.83
CA ASP A 192 35.44 -22.21 -21.60
C ASP A 192 35.71 -21.03 -20.63
N TYR A 193 34.66 -20.26 -20.35
CA TYR A 193 34.73 -19.05 -19.53
C TYR A 193 33.68 -19.01 -18.43
N THR A 194 34.13 -18.61 -17.23
CA THR A 194 33.28 -18.27 -16.09
C THR A 194 33.17 -16.76 -15.90
N ILE A 195 32.02 -16.31 -15.39
CA ILE A 195 31.83 -14.90 -15.04
C ILE A 195 32.65 -14.58 -13.80
N LEU A 196 33.43 -13.49 -13.87
CA LEU A 196 34.28 -13.03 -12.77
C LEU A 196 33.49 -12.91 -11.47
N GLN A 197 34.10 -13.36 -10.38
CA GLN A 197 33.58 -13.25 -9.01
C GLN A 197 34.67 -12.70 -8.10
N SER A 198 34.28 -11.93 -7.09
CA SER A 198 35.18 -11.63 -5.98
C SER A 198 35.51 -12.91 -5.24
N ARG A 199 36.79 -13.08 -4.86
CA ARG A 199 37.23 -14.14 -3.93
C ARG A 199 36.58 -13.98 -2.55
N GLU A 200 36.30 -12.74 -2.17
CA GLU A 200 35.67 -12.36 -0.92
C GLU A 200 34.50 -11.41 -1.23
N PRO A 201 33.29 -11.93 -1.52
CA PRO A 201 32.12 -11.09 -1.70
C PRO A 201 31.71 -10.44 -0.38
N ALA A 202 31.29 -9.18 -0.44
CA ALA A 202 30.75 -8.48 0.72
C ALA A 202 29.34 -8.98 1.01
N SER A 203 29.12 -9.54 2.20
CA SER A 203 27.80 -10.01 2.65
C SER A 203 27.14 -8.99 3.57
N LEU A 204 25.97 -8.51 3.16
CA LEU A 204 25.25 -7.40 3.79
C LEU A 204 23.91 -7.87 4.31
N VAL A 205 23.63 -7.67 5.60
CA VAL A 205 22.29 -7.85 6.16
C VAL A 205 21.40 -6.70 5.71
N LEU A 206 20.24 -7.02 5.13
CA LEU A 206 19.32 -6.06 4.55
C LEU A 206 18.46 -5.37 5.61
N GLY A 207 17.80 -6.15 6.48
CA GLY A 207 16.98 -5.64 7.58
C GLY A 207 15.90 -4.65 7.15
N PHE A 208 15.40 -4.75 5.91
CA PHE A 208 14.45 -3.77 5.37
C PHE A 208 13.06 -4.03 5.93
N ALA A 209 12.52 -3.02 6.62
CA ALA A 209 11.16 -3.07 7.13
C ALA A 209 10.14 -2.50 6.11
N SER A 210 10.44 -2.54 4.80
CA SER A 210 9.50 -2.22 3.73
C SER A 210 9.81 -3.05 2.46
N PRO A 211 8.79 -3.41 1.67
CA PRO A 211 9.01 -4.15 0.41
C PRO A 211 9.85 -3.36 -0.59
N TYR A 212 9.76 -2.02 -0.56
CA TYR A 212 10.58 -1.14 -1.39
C TYR A 212 12.08 -1.23 -1.10
N GLY A 213 12.50 -1.63 0.10
CA GLY A 213 13.91 -1.90 0.39
C GLY A 213 14.46 -3.07 -0.44
N TYR A 214 13.68 -4.14 -0.59
CA TYR A 214 14.05 -5.31 -1.41
C TYR A 214 14.08 -4.99 -2.90
N MET A 215 13.24 -4.07 -3.37
CA MET A 215 13.32 -3.56 -4.76
C MET A 215 14.68 -2.91 -5.03
N ILE A 216 15.20 -2.10 -4.09
CA ILE A 216 16.52 -1.49 -4.20
C ILE A 216 17.64 -2.54 -4.10
N ALA A 217 17.52 -3.52 -3.21
CA ALA A 217 18.47 -4.63 -3.11
C ALA A 217 18.59 -5.40 -4.43
N THR A 218 17.44 -5.71 -5.05
CA THR A 218 17.38 -6.45 -6.32
C THR A 218 18.07 -5.67 -7.43
N LEU A 219 17.81 -4.36 -7.56
CA LEU A 219 18.50 -3.50 -8.53
C LEU A 219 20.02 -3.50 -8.33
N LEU A 220 20.50 -3.49 -7.07
CA LEU A 220 21.93 -3.51 -6.77
C LEU A 220 22.60 -4.84 -7.11
N VAL A 221 21.92 -5.97 -6.92
CA VAL A 221 22.41 -7.29 -7.33
C VAL A 221 22.50 -7.38 -8.86
N GLU A 222 21.51 -6.85 -9.58
CA GLU A 222 21.54 -6.81 -11.05
C GLU A 222 22.66 -5.91 -11.57
N LEU A 223 22.89 -4.75 -10.93
CA LEU A 223 24.02 -3.90 -11.26
C LEU A 223 25.35 -4.61 -10.99
N ASP A 224 25.50 -5.27 -9.83
CA ASP A 224 26.71 -6.04 -9.48
C ASP A 224 27.01 -7.10 -10.54
N TYR A 225 25.99 -7.84 -10.95
CA TYR A 225 26.12 -8.86 -11.98
C TYR A 225 26.49 -8.26 -13.35
N LEU A 226 25.87 -7.15 -13.76
CA LEU A 226 26.25 -6.45 -14.99
C LEU A 226 27.72 -6.04 -14.98
N VAL A 227 28.23 -5.48 -13.88
CA VAL A 227 29.64 -5.10 -13.78
C VAL A 227 30.55 -6.31 -13.94
N ARG A 228 30.20 -7.45 -13.32
CA ARG A 228 30.96 -8.71 -13.47
C ARG A 228 30.96 -9.22 -14.91
N VAL A 229 29.81 -9.20 -15.57
CA VAL A 229 29.65 -9.62 -16.96
C VAL A 229 30.47 -8.73 -17.90
N VAL A 230 30.37 -7.41 -17.75
CA VAL A 230 31.17 -6.45 -18.54
C VAL A 230 32.66 -6.67 -18.34
N LYS A 231 33.12 -6.76 -17.09
CA LYS A 231 34.54 -6.99 -16.80
C LYS A 231 35.03 -8.34 -17.32
N SER A 232 34.16 -9.35 -17.32
CA SER A 232 34.48 -10.67 -17.87
C SER A 232 34.74 -10.59 -19.38
N ALA A 233 33.93 -9.83 -20.10
CA ALA A 233 34.08 -9.61 -21.52
C ALA A 233 35.29 -8.73 -21.86
N VAL A 234 35.57 -7.68 -21.07
CA VAL A 234 36.80 -6.86 -21.23
C VAL A 234 38.05 -7.71 -21.07
N LEU A 235 38.12 -8.53 -20.01
CA LEU A 235 39.28 -9.38 -19.73
C LEU A 235 39.60 -10.37 -20.86
N ARG A 236 38.59 -10.75 -21.64
CA ARG A 236 38.67 -11.74 -22.72
C ARG A 236 38.65 -11.11 -24.11
N ASP A 237 38.95 -9.82 -24.18
CA ASP A 237 39.04 -9.04 -25.42
C ASP A 237 37.77 -9.07 -26.30
N LEU A 238 36.59 -9.27 -25.69
CA LEU A 238 35.31 -9.26 -26.42
C LEU A 238 34.71 -7.86 -26.56
N ILE A 239 35.17 -6.95 -25.70
CA ILE A 239 34.87 -5.52 -25.73
C ILE A 239 36.09 -4.75 -25.20
N THR A 240 36.28 -3.52 -25.67
CA THR A 240 37.37 -2.67 -25.20
C THR A 240 37.16 -2.19 -23.77
N SER A 241 38.24 -1.87 -23.07
CA SER A 241 38.20 -1.28 -21.72
C SER A 241 37.41 0.03 -21.66
N SER A 242 37.53 0.89 -22.67
CA SER A 242 36.78 2.15 -22.75
C SER A 242 35.28 1.91 -22.92
N SER A 243 34.89 0.96 -23.78
CA SER A 243 33.48 0.56 -23.95
C SER A 243 32.91 -0.04 -22.66
N GLY A 244 33.67 -0.93 -22.00
CA GLY A 244 33.28 -1.53 -20.73
C GLY A 244 33.08 -0.48 -19.62
N PHE A 245 34.01 0.47 -19.50
CA PHE A 245 33.89 1.58 -18.56
C PHE A 245 32.63 2.43 -18.83
N HIS A 246 32.39 2.82 -20.09
CA HIS A 246 31.24 3.62 -20.46
C HIS A 246 29.91 2.92 -20.12
N ARG A 247 29.78 1.63 -20.44
CA ARG A 247 28.57 0.84 -20.13
C ARG A 247 28.29 0.77 -18.62
N VAL A 248 29.31 0.48 -17.82
CA VAL A 248 29.17 0.44 -16.35
C VAL A 248 28.83 1.82 -15.79
N SER A 249 29.51 2.86 -16.27
CA SER A 249 29.26 4.23 -15.85
C SER A 249 27.83 4.67 -16.15
N LEU A 250 27.34 4.41 -17.36
CA LEU A 250 25.97 4.72 -17.78
C LEU A 250 24.93 4.05 -16.88
N ALA A 251 25.09 2.74 -16.61
CA ALA A 251 24.18 2.01 -15.74
C ALA A 251 24.17 2.60 -14.30
N LYS A 252 25.35 2.92 -13.76
CA LYS A 252 25.47 3.57 -12.45
C LYS A 252 24.81 4.95 -12.42
N HIS A 253 25.01 5.77 -13.45
CA HIS A 253 24.40 7.09 -13.54
C HIS A 253 22.87 7.01 -13.58
N LYS A 254 22.31 6.05 -14.31
CA LYS A 254 20.86 5.81 -14.30
C LYS A 254 20.35 5.36 -12.93
N CYS A 255 21.06 4.47 -12.23
CA CYS A 255 20.73 4.09 -10.85
C CYS A 255 20.72 5.32 -9.93
N LEU A 256 21.76 6.15 -10.02
CA LEU A 256 21.89 7.36 -9.22
C LEU A 256 20.78 8.36 -9.49
N SER A 257 20.41 8.58 -10.76
CA SER A 257 19.32 9.47 -11.12
C SER A 257 18.02 9.08 -10.41
N VAL A 258 17.68 7.79 -10.41
CA VAL A 258 16.49 7.28 -9.71
C VAL A 258 16.62 7.39 -8.19
N PHE A 259 17.81 7.16 -7.63
CA PHE A 259 18.06 7.31 -6.20
C PHE A 259 17.89 8.76 -5.73
N HIS A 260 18.44 9.71 -6.49
CA HIS A 260 18.28 11.14 -6.21
C HIS A 260 16.82 11.57 -6.32
N PHE A 261 16.11 11.09 -7.34
CA PHE A 261 14.68 11.34 -7.49
C PHE A 261 13.87 10.85 -6.27
N ALA A 262 14.06 9.60 -5.86
CA ALA A 262 13.36 9.02 -4.71
C ALA A 262 13.63 9.77 -3.39
N VAL A 263 14.89 10.15 -3.15
CA VAL A 263 15.26 10.94 -1.96
C VAL A 263 14.67 12.34 -2.04
N GLY A 264 14.66 12.96 -3.23
CA GLY A 264 14.04 14.27 -3.44
C GLY A 264 12.54 14.26 -3.13
N CYS A 265 11.80 13.26 -3.64
CA CYS A 265 10.37 13.10 -3.32
C CYS A 265 10.13 12.94 -1.82
N GLN A 266 10.93 12.10 -1.14
CA GLN A 266 10.83 11.94 0.30
C GLN A 266 11.12 13.24 1.06
N GLN A 267 12.18 13.96 0.68
CA GLN A 267 12.54 15.22 1.31
C GLN A 267 11.44 16.27 1.15
N ALA A 268 10.81 16.35 -0.02
CA ALA A 268 9.67 17.24 -0.25
C ALA A 268 8.49 16.90 0.67
N LEU A 269 8.04 15.64 0.69
CA LEU A 269 6.87 15.25 1.48
C LEU A 269 7.11 15.16 2.99
N SER A 270 8.38 15.12 3.41
CA SER A 270 8.73 15.11 4.84
C SER A 270 8.90 16.51 5.41
N ARG A 271 8.68 17.57 4.63
CA ARG A 271 8.66 18.93 5.15
C ARG A 271 7.53 19.09 6.19
N PRO A 272 7.73 19.86 7.27
CA PRO A 272 6.75 20.00 8.35
C PRO A 272 5.35 20.40 7.85
N GLU A 273 5.29 21.24 6.83
CA GLU A 273 4.05 21.67 6.20
C GLU A 273 3.35 20.57 5.39
N LEU A 274 4.10 19.64 4.78
CA LEU A 274 3.54 18.59 3.89
C LEU A 274 3.31 17.24 4.58
N ILE A 275 3.86 17.02 5.77
CA ILE A 275 3.76 15.72 6.44
C ILE A 275 2.31 15.29 6.77
N ARG A 276 1.41 16.28 6.91
CA ARG A 276 -0.03 16.09 7.17
C ARG A 276 -0.90 16.13 5.91
N LEU A 277 -0.30 16.31 4.73
CA LEU A 277 -1.04 16.40 3.47
C LEU A 277 -1.86 15.13 3.24
N CYS A 278 -3.15 15.30 2.95
CA CYS A 278 -4.11 14.22 2.67
C CYS A 278 -5.09 14.64 1.56
N ARG A 279 -5.84 13.69 0.97
CA ARG A 279 -6.79 13.99 -0.12
C ARG A 279 -7.87 15.01 0.26
N THR A 280 -8.28 15.06 1.53
CA THR A 280 -9.26 16.06 2.00
C THR A 280 -8.75 17.50 1.92
N ASP A 281 -7.44 17.71 1.94
CA ASP A 281 -6.85 19.05 1.79
C ASP A 281 -7.14 19.66 0.41
N PHE A 282 -7.47 18.83 -0.59
CA PHE A 282 -7.79 19.26 -1.94
C PHE A 282 -9.28 19.64 -2.10
N LEU A 283 -10.12 19.35 -1.11
CA LEU A 283 -11.54 19.67 -1.19
C LEU A 283 -11.78 21.19 -1.02
N PRO A 284 -12.82 21.76 -1.64
CA PRO A 284 -13.11 23.20 -1.58
C PRO A 284 -13.34 23.72 -0.15
N ILE A 285 -13.76 22.81 0.74
CA ILE A 285 -14.08 23.05 2.16
C ILE A 285 -12.82 23.21 3.01
N GLY A 286 -11.62 22.91 2.47
CA GLY A 286 -10.36 23.00 3.18
C GLY A 286 -10.03 24.41 3.69
N ASP A 287 -9.35 24.47 4.83
CA ASP A 287 -8.86 25.71 5.43
C ASP A 287 -7.73 26.34 4.59
N ALA A 288 -7.38 27.60 4.89
CA ALA A 288 -6.30 28.29 4.18
C ALA A 288 -4.96 27.51 4.26
N ALA A 289 -4.73 26.80 5.37
CA ALA A 289 -3.56 25.97 5.55
C ALA A 289 -3.57 24.75 4.60
N ALA A 290 -4.70 24.07 4.41
CA ALA A 290 -4.86 22.97 3.45
C ALA A 290 -4.54 23.42 2.02
N LYS A 291 -5.09 24.57 1.60
CA LYS A 291 -4.80 25.15 0.29
C LYS A 291 -3.31 25.44 0.11
N GLN A 292 -2.66 26.00 1.13
CA GLN A 292 -1.22 26.25 1.10
C GLN A 292 -0.39 24.95 1.02
N ARG A 293 -0.82 23.87 1.71
CA ARG A 293 -0.17 22.55 1.62
C ARG A 293 -0.26 21.99 0.20
N VAL A 294 -1.44 22.06 -0.42
CA VAL A 294 -1.67 21.58 -1.80
C VAL A 294 -0.81 22.35 -2.79
N GLU A 295 -0.82 23.69 -2.72
CA GLU A 295 0.00 24.53 -3.61
C GLU A 295 1.50 24.27 -3.42
N SER A 296 1.96 24.13 -2.18
CA SER A 296 3.36 23.81 -1.88
C SER A 296 3.75 22.44 -2.44
N ALA A 297 2.87 21.44 -2.32
CA ALA A 297 3.12 20.11 -2.88
C ALA A 297 3.13 20.13 -4.41
N ARG A 298 2.20 20.85 -5.04
CA ARG A 298 2.11 21.03 -6.50
C ARG A 298 3.37 21.71 -7.05
N ALA A 299 3.85 22.78 -6.40
CA ALA A 299 5.07 23.48 -6.80
C ALA A 299 6.32 22.60 -6.73
N LEU A 300 6.39 21.66 -5.77
CA LEU A 300 7.57 20.81 -5.56
C LEU A 300 7.55 19.51 -6.37
N LEU A 301 6.37 18.93 -6.61
CA LEU A 301 6.21 17.56 -7.11
C LEU A 301 5.39 17.45 -8.39
N GLY A 302 4.80 18.55 -8.85
CA GLY A 302 3.87 18.62 -9.98
C GLY A 302 2.42 18.30 -9.58
N PRO A 303 1.48 18.41 -10.53
CA PRO A 303 0.08 18.02 -10.31
C PRO A 303 -0.03 16.49 -10.13
N VAL A 304 -0.91 16.04 -9.23
CA VAL A 304 -1.18 14.61 -9.04
C VAL A 304 -2.07 14.11 -10.19
N PRO A 305 -1.74 12.97 -10.81
CA PRO A 305 -2.64 12.31 -11.78
C PRO A 305 -4.01 11.99 -11.18
N LYS A 306 -5.07 12.20 -11.98
CA LYS A 306 -6.47 12.05 -11.54
C LYS A 306 -6.78 10.62 -11.10
N ASP A 307 -6.31 9.63 -11.83
CA ASP A 307 -6.44 8.20 -11.50
C ASP A 307 -5.84 7.85 -10.13
N VAL A 308 -4.68 8.41 -9.79
CA VAL A 308 -4.05 8.23 -8.47
C VAL A 308 -4.81 8.98 -7.38
N PHE A 309 -5.23 10.21 -7.66
CA PHE A 309 -6.01 11.02 -6.72
C PHE A 309 -7.34 10.34 -6.37
N MET A 310 -8.03 9.78 -7.36
CA MET A 310 -9.26 9.01 -7.17
C MET A 310 -9.02 7.62 -6.54
N GLY A 311 -7.76 7.19 -6.44
CA GLY A 311 -7.39 5.89 -5.87
C GLY A 311 -7.63 4.71 -6.81
N GLN A 312 -7.85 4.96 -8.10
CA GLN A 312 -7.94 3.95 -9.16
C GLN A 312 -6.57 3.35 -9.46
N ALA A 313 -5.55 4.20 -9.55
CA ALA A 313 -4.15 3.80 -9.62
C ALA A 313 -3.52 3.84 -8.22
N GLN A 314 -2.92 2.74 -7.80
CA GLN A 314 -2.29 2.61 -6.48
C GLN A 314 -0.90 2.02 -6.60
N PRO A 315 0.03 2.40 -5.69
CA PRO A 315 1.33 1.78 -5.66
C PRO A 315 1.17 0.30 -5.30
N ARG A 316 2.08 -0.53 -5.81
CA ARG A 316 2.11 -1.98 -5.55
C ARG A 316 2.00 -2.33 -4.05
N HIS A 317 2.50 -1.45 -3.18
CA HIS A 317 2.34 -1.56 -1.74
C HIS A 317 1.87 -0.20 -1.18
N SER A 318 0.60 -0.10 -0.78
CA SER A 318 0.07 1.05 -0.03
C SER A 318 -0.24 0.66 1.41
N ARG A 319 -0.17 1.64 2.33
CA ARG A 319 -0.71 1.52 3.70
C ARG A 319 -2.06 2.20 3.86
N ARG A 320 -2.61 2.75 2.77
CA ARG A 320 -3.96 3.33 2.75
C ARG A 320 -4.99 2.26 3.15
N ARG A 321 -5.84 2.58 4.13
CA ARG A 321 -6.86 1.66 4.67
C ARG A 321 -8.29 2.01 4.26
N VAL A 322 -8.48 3.02 3.41
CA VAL A 322 -9.81 3.44 2.97
C VAL A 322 -10.42 2.32 2.13
N LYS A 323 -11.39 1.59 2.71
CA LYS A 323 -11.92 0.36 2.12
C LYS A 323 -12.83 0.67 0.94
N HIS A 324 -13.71 1.65 1.01
CA HIS A 324 -14.53 2.14 -0.11
C HIS A 324 -14.96 3.58 0.18
N LEU A 325 -14.81 4.49 -0.79
CA LEU A 325 -15.40 5.83 -0.74
C LEU A 325 -16.86 5.72 -1.18
N SER A 326 -17.77 6.46 -0.56
CA SER A 326 -19.16 6.55 -1.01
C SER A 326 -19.25 7.27 -2.36
N ASP A 327 -20.32 7.03 -3.12
CA ASP A 327 -20.53 7.69 -4.42
C ASP A 327 -20.56 9.23 -4.30
N ALA A 328 -21.05 9.76 -3.17
CA ALA A 328 -21.05 11.18 -2.89
C ALA A 328 -19.63 11.74 -2.69
N GLU A 329 -18.77 11.02 -1.95
CA GLU A 329 -17.37 11.41 -1.75
C GLU A 329 -16.56 11.30 -3.04
N LEU A 330 -16.83 10.29 -3.87
CA LEU A 330 -16.22 10.15 -5.18
C LEU A 330 -16.58 11.34 -6.09
N ARG A 331 -17.85 11.76 -6.13
CA ARG A 331 -18.26 12.96 -6.89
C ARG A 331 -17.57 14.23 -6.40
N LEU A 332 -17.40 14.37 -5.08
CA LEU A 332 -16.69 15.51 -4.51
C LEU A 332 -15.20 15.52 -4.91
N LEU A 333 -14.52 14.38 -4.85
CA LEU A 333 -13.13 14.27 -5.31
C LEU A 333 -13.00 14.45 -6.82
N ASP A 334 -13.99 14.01 -7.59
CA ASP A 334 -14.00 14.19 -9.03
C ASP A 334 -14.15 15.67 -9.43
N SER A 335 -14.87 16.46 -8.63
CA SER A 335 -15.00 17.91 -8.86
C SER A 335 -13.72 18.73 -8.58
N VAL A 336 -12.69 18.12 -7.98
CA VAL A 336 -11.42 18.82 -7.68
C VAL A 336 -10.60 19.02 -8.96
N PRO A 337 -10.25 20.27 -9.31
CA PRO A 337 -9.33 20.56 -10.41
C PRO A 337 -7.88 20.27 -9.98
N LEU A 338 -7.30 19.19 -10.50
CA LEU A 338 -5.94 18.76 -10.17
C LEU A 338 -4.88 19.34 -11.11
N SER A 339 -5.31 19.68 -12.33
CA SER A 339 -4.61 20.41 -13.40
C SER A 339 -5.37 21.70 -13.72
N ASP A 340 -4.67 22.70 -14.26
CA ASP A 340 -5.32 23.77 -15.01
C ASP A 340 -5.83 23.16 -16.33
N ASP A 341 -7.04 22.57 -16.31
CA ASP A 341 -7.73 22.05 -17.50
C ASP A 341 -8.07 23.16 -18.54
N ALA A 342 -7.44 24.34 -18.44
CA ALA A 342 -7.52 25.45 -19.37
C ALA A 342 -6.46 25.40 -20.50
N GLU A 343 -5.35 24.66 -20.36
CA GLU A 343 -4.31 24.62 -21.40
C GLU A 343 -4.50 23.51 -22.44
N GLU A 344 -5.14 22.38 -22.11
CA GLU A 344 -5.44 21.33 -23.08
C GLU A 344 -6.56 21.70 -24.07
N ALA A 345 -7.44 22.65 -23.70
CA ALA A 345 -8.40 23.24 -24.63
C ALA A 345 -7.73 24.17 -25.67
N ASN A 346 -6.50 24.65 -25.42
CA ASN A 346 -5.80 25.61 -26.28
C ASN A 346 -4.60 25.00 -27.04
N SER A 347 -4.11 23.82 -26.64
CA SER A 347 -3.07 23.09 -27.38
C SER A 347 -3.63 22.18 -28.49
N ALA A 348 -4.93 21.90 -28.49
CA ALA A 348 -5.63 21.25 -29.60
C ALA A 348 -5.73 22.13 -30.87
N ALA A 349 -5.21 23.37 -30.84
CA ALA A 349 -5.33 24.36 -31.90
C ALA A 349 -4.00 24.88 -32.49
N LYS A 350 -2.88 24.14 -32.37
CA LYS A 350 -1.67 24.41 -33.20
C LYS A 350 -1.03 23.11 -33.72
N PRO A 351 -1.11 22.83 -35.04
CA PRO A 351 -0.49 21.67 -35.66
C PRO A 351 1.02 21.90 -35.92
N LEU A 352 1.72 20.78 -36.11
CA LEU A 352 3.08 20.61 -36.64
C LEU A 352 3.57 21.73 -37.57
N VAL A 353 4.76 22.28 -37.29
CA VAL A 353 5.88 22.77 -38.16
C VAL A 353 6.87 23.40 -37.14
N GLN A 354 8.13 23.02 -36.92
CA GLN A 354 9.21 22.44 -37.71
C GLN A 354 10.21 21.73 -36.78
#